data_AF-A0A091Q5Y6-F1
#
_entry.id   AF-A0A091Q5Y6-F1
#
_cell.length_a   1.000
_cell.length_b   1.000
_cell.length_c   1.000
_cell.angle_alpha   90.00
_cell.angle_beta   90.00
_cell.angle_gamma   90.00
#
_symmetry.space_group_name_H-M   'P 1'
#
loop_
_entity.id
_entity.type
_entity.pdbx_description
1 polymer ?
#
loop_
_entity_poly.entity_id
_entity_poly.type
_entity_poly.pdbx_seq_one_letter_code
_entity_poly.pdbx_strand_id
1 'polypeptide(L)' 'TDFCGPPKAIPHAYLSLNKQYYVGQVLHFKCQSAYDRQPPTSGTLRCKKVNGKIIWTPLDTRCTNDSHK' A
#
# COMPACT_ATOMS: atom_id res chain seq x y z
N THR A 1 9.89 -18.93 -8.63
CA THR A 1 8.96 -17.82 -8.87
C THR A 1 9.16 -16.78 -7.78
N ASP A 2 9.40 -15.53 -8.16
CA ASP A 2 9.64 -14.43 -7.23
C ASP A 2 8.29 -13.79 -6.83
N PHE A 3 7.92 -13.85 -5.54
CA PHE A 3 6.68 -13.28 -5.00
C PHE A 3 6.95 -12.34 -3.83
N CYS A 4 6.12 -11.30 -3.71
CA CYS A 4 6.02 -10.58 -2.45
C CYS A 4 5.16 -11.37 -1.45
N GLY A 5 5.57 -11.35 -0.19
CA GLY A 5 4.69 -11.71 0.91
C GLY A 5 3.51 -10.75 1.04
N PRO A 6 2.53 -11.03 1.91
CA PRO A 6 1.44 -10.11 2.17
C PRO A 6 1.99 -8.72 2.54
N PRO A 7 1.50 -7.63 1.92
CA PRO A 7 1.94 -6.28 2.26
C PRO A 7 1.60 -5.94 3.70
N LYS A 8 2.38 -5.02 4.27
CA LYS A 8 2.13 -4.52 5.61
C LYS A 8 0.76 -3.84 5.65
N ALA A 9 -0.04 -4.15 6.67
CA ALA A 9 -1.33 -3.53 6.85
C ALA A 9 -1.16 -2.01 7.00
N ILE A 10 -1.87 -1.25 6.16
CA ILE A 10 -1.92 0.21 6.26
C ILE A 10 -3.06 0.53 7.24
N PRO A 11 -2.80 1.26 8.34
CA PRO A 11 -3.86 1.67 9.26
C PRO A 11 -4.94 2.46 8.53
N HIS A 12 -6.19 2.17 8.84
CA HIS A 12 -7.35 2.87 8.28
C HIS A 12 -7.44 2.85 6.75
N ALA A 13 -6.94 1.79 6.12
CA ALA A 13 -7.06 1.57 4.69
C ALA A 13 -7.51 0.16 4.35
N TYR A 14 -8.24 0.06 3.24
CA TYR A 14 -8.57 -1.18 2.56
C TYR A 14 -7.60 -1.42 1.42
N LEU A 15 -7.05 -2.62 1.38
CA LEU A 15 -6.20 -3.11 0.31
C LEU A 15 -6.95 -4.22 -0.43
N SER A 16 -6.86 -4.23 -1.77
CA SER A 16 -7.33 -5.37 -2.55
C SER A 16 -6.43 -6.58 -2.27
N LEU A 17 -6.89 -7.46 -1.37
CA LEU A 17 -6.20 -8.69 -1.03
C LEU A 17 -6.27 -9.67 -2.21
N ASN A 18 -5.12 -10.01 -2.77
CA ASN A 18 -4.97 -11.09 -3.72
C ASN A 18 -4.16 -12.21 -3.08
N LYS A 19 -4.48 -13.48 -3.36
CA LYS A 19 -3.78 -14.63 -2.75
C LYS A 19 -2.31 -14.73 -3.18
N GLN A 20 -1.95 -14.13 -4.31
CA GLN A 20 -0.59 -14.15 -4.87
C GLN A 20 -0.19 -12.76 -5.35
N TYR A 21 0.97 -12.29 -4.90
CA TYR A 21 1.54 -10.99 -5.26
C TYR A 21 2.83 -11.19 -6.06
N TYR A 22 2.73 -11.03 -7.38
CA TYR A 22 3.87 -11.19 -8.27
C TYR A 22 4.79 -9.97 -8.23
N VAL A 23 6.09 -10.17 -8.46
CA VAL A 23 7.02 -9.06 -8.69
C VAL A 23 6.54 -8.23 -9.89
N GLY A 24 6.47 -6.92 -9.71
CA GLY A 24 5.92 -5.97 -10.68
C GLY A 24 4.46 -5.60 -10.43
N GLN A 25 3.73 -6.35 -9.60
CA GLN A 25 2.33 -6.08 -9.28
C GLN A 25 2.18 -4.78 -8.47
N VAL A 26 1.16 -4.01 -8.83
CA VAL A 26 0.80 -2.75 -8.19
C VAL A 26 -0.50 -2.95 -7.43
N LEU A 27 -0.47 -2.67 -6.13
CA LEU A 27 -1.64 -2.67 -5.28
C LEU A 27 -2.08 -1.24 -5.01
N HIS A 28 -3.35 -1.00 -5.27
CA HIS A 28 -4.03 0.24 -4.91
C HIS A 28 -4.72 0.02 -3.57
N PHE A 29 -4.62 1.00 -2.68
CA PHE A 29 -5.38 1.00 -1.43
C PHE A 29 -6.32 2.19 -1.38
N LYS A 30 -7.36 2.07 -0.57
CA LYS A 30 -8.37 3.11 -0.36
C LYS A 30 -8.52 3.34 1.14
N CYS A 31 -8.41 4.59 1.60
CA CYS A 31 -8.67 4.91 3.00
C CYS A 31 -10.12 4.56 3.39
N GLN A 32 -10.30 4.19 4.66
CA GLN A 32 -11.60 4.00 5.27
C GLN A 32 -12.39 5.31 5.26
N SER A 33 -13.71 5.21 5.20
CA SER A 33 -14.62 6.34 5.38
C SER A 33 -14.30 7.04 6.71
N ALA A 34 -14.27 8.38 6.72
CA ALA A 34 -13.82 9.24 7.84
C ALA A 34 -12.30 9.42 8.02
N TYR A 35 -11.46 8.80 7.19
CA TYR A 35 -10.04 9.13 7.10
C TYR A 35 -9.79 9.84 5.78
N ASP A 36 -9.58 11.15 5.85
CA ASP A 36 -9.19 11.92 4.68
C ASP A 36 -7.78 11.54 4.25
N ARG A 37 -7.61 11.49 2.94
CA ARG A 37 -6.31 11.25 2.33
C ARG A 37 -5.50 12.54 2.48
N GLN A 38 -4.52 12.58 3.40
CA GLN A 38 -3.51 13.63 3.30
C GLN A 38 -2.76 13.46 1.97
N PRO A 39 -2.53 14.54 1.19
CA PRO A 39 -1.72 14.46 -0.02
C PRO A 39 -0.35 13.86 0.30
N PRO A 40 0.13 12.85 -0.45
CA PRO A 40 -0.41 12.36 -1.72
C PRO A 40 -1.65 11.45 -1.59
N THR A 41 -2.69 11.77 -2.36
CA THR A 41 -4.02 11.14 -2.32
C THR A 41 -4.11 9.76 -2.99
N SER A 42 -3.04 9.29 -3.63
CA SER A 42 -2.99 8.01 -4.33
C SER A 42 -1.68 7.32 -4.03
N GLY A 43 -1.68 6.47 -3.00
CA GLY A 43 -0.55 5.61 -2.73
C GLY A 43 -0.71 4.28 -3.45
N THR A 44 0.39 3.79 -3.99
CA THR A 44 0.46 2.45 -4.55
C THR A 44 1.61 1.69 -3.92
N LEU A 45 1.36 0.43 -3.58
CA LEU A 45 2.38 -0.51 -3.15
C LEU A 45 2.81 -1.30 -4.38
N ARG A 46 4.08 -1.20 -4.77
CA ARG A 46 4.62 -2.00 -5.87
C ARG A 46 5.54 -3.07 -5.33
N CYS A 47 5.31 -4.30 -5.75
CA CYS A 47 6.23 -5.39 -5.46
C CYS A 47 7.46 -5.24 -6.36
N LYS A 48 8.66 -5.04 -5.80
CA LYS A 48 9.90 -4.91 -6.56
C LYS A 48 10.99 -5.81 -5.99
N LYS A 49 11.86 -6.31 -6.87
CA LYS A 49 13.10 -6.98 -6.50
C LYS A 49 14.21 -5.93 -6.50
N VAL A 50 14.73 -5.59 -5.32
CA VAL A 50 15.80 -4.61 -5.13
C VAL A 50 16.99 -5.34 -4.54
N ASN A 51 18.12 -5.33 -5.26
CA ASN A 51 19.36 -5.98 -4.83
C ASN A 51 19.19 -7.45 -4.41
N GLY A 52 18.41 -8.22 -5.19
CA GLY A 52 18.11 -9.63 -4.90
C GLY A 52 17.03 -9.87 -3.84
N LYS A 53 16.59 -8.86 -3.10
CA LYS A 53 15.49 -8.96 -2.12
C LYS A 53 14.16 -8.51 -2.72
N ILE A 54 13.11 -9.30 -2.49
CA ILE A 54 11.75 -8.95 -2.91
C ILE A 54 11.10 -8.16 -1.78
N ILE A 55 10.78 -6.90 -2.05
CA ILE A 55 10.19 -5.98 -1.08
C ILE A 55 9.01 -5.22 -1.68
N TRP A 56 8.09 -4.82 -0.81
CA TRP A 56 7.13 -3.78 -1.13
C TRP A 56 7.83 -2.42 -1.14
N THR A 57 7.51 -1.58 -2.11
CA THR A 57 7.98 -0.19 -2.11
C THR A 57 7.50 0.54 -0.86
N PRO A 58 8.32 1.46 -0.31
CA PRO A 58 7.87 2.33 0.76
C PRO A 58 6.63 3.11 0.34
N LEU A 59 5.76 3.36 1.31
CA LEU A 59 4.50 4.06 1.11
C LEU A 59 4.59 5.42 1.80
N ASP A 60 4.63 6.50 1.01
CA ASP A 60 4.66 7.88 1.52
C ASP A 60 3.28 8.40 1.97
N THR A 61 2.24 7.60 1.77
CA THR A 61 0.85 8.00 1.94
C THR A 61 0.27 7.35 3.19
N ARG A 62 -0.38 8.17 4.03
CA ARG A 62 -1.00 7.73 5.28
C ARG A 62 -2.46 8.15 5.28
N CYS A 63 -3.34 7.26 5.74
CA CYS A 63 -4.72 7.59 6.01
C CYS A 63 -4.78 8.16 7.43
N THR A 64 -4.83 9.48 7.54
CA THR A 64 -4.92 10.17 8.82
C THR A 64 -6.23 10.92 8.88
N ASN A 65 -6.86 10.93 10.04
CA ASN A 65 -8.04 11.75 10.24
C ASN A 65 -7.58 13.20 10.47
N ASP A 66 -7.38 13.95 9.38
CA ASP A 66 -7.12 15.39 9.43
C ASP A 66 -8.41 16.20 9.64
N SER A 67 -9.48 15.60 10.21
CA SER A 67 -10.73 16.33 10.49
C SER A 67 -10.63 17.28 11.69
N HIS A 68 -9.45 17.83 12.01
CA HIS A 68 -9.33 18.94 12.95
C HIS A 68 -9.65 20.25 12.22
N LYS A 69 -10.94 20.44 11.88
CA LYS A 69 -11.49 21.77 11.60
C LYS A 69 -12.45 22.17 12.71
#